data_AF-A0A7R9B3A3-F1
#
_entry.id   AF-A0A7R9B3A3-F1
#
_cell.length_a   1.000
_cell.length_b   1.000
_cell.length_c   1.000
_cell.angle_alpha   90.00
_cell.angle_beta   90.00
_cell.angle_gamma   90.00
#
_symmetry.space_group_name_H-M   'P 1'
#
loop_
_entity.id
_entity.type
_entity.pdbx_description
1 polymer ?
#
loop_
_entity_poly.entity_id
_entity_poly.type
_entity_poly.pdbx_seq_one_letter_code
_entity_poly.pdbx_strand_id
1 'polypeptide(L)'
;MPTELPLSAGKVSASVDKGRHVGAGKVIDNKVVDTRGQSGRQQTARHEETTRTKYPLDYTKYSIVPDYFNYAGIHRPVVLYTVPQTFIDDIIVHTDINDTTGVVHYTVSYNVGEYGVVDPACHVELLDHQGVMVSNGTGLVGTLYIPEANFWWPRLTHSRPGYLYTLKISLIDNDELLDVYRLCIGLRTLQWNSTTLLLNKRPIYLAGFGKHEDAN
;
A
#
# COMPACT_ATOMS: atom_id res chain seq x y z
N MET A 1 55.96 -8.93 32.62
CA MET A 1 54.71 -9.63 32.26
C MET A 1 53.57 -8.94 33.00
N PRO A 2 52.81 -8.13 32.26
CA PRO A 2 51.36 -8.34 32.22
C PRO A 2 50.90 -8.53 30.78
N THR A 3 49.99 -9.48 30.63
CA THR A 3 49.32 -9.88 29.40
C THR A 3 48.04 -9.06 29.30
N GLU A 4 47.84 -8.31 28.22
CA GLU A 4 46.53 -7.76 27.86
C GLU A 4 46.18 -8.09 26.41
N LEU A 5 44.91 -8.42 26.23
CA LEU A 5 44.32 -9.21 25.16
C LEU A 5 44.14 -8.42 23.86
N PRO A 6 44.19 -9.07 22.68
CA PRO A 6 43.84 -8.41 21.44
C PRO A 6 42.35 -8.06 21.42
N LEU A 7 42.04 -6.82 21.05
CA LEU A 7 40.70 -6.35 20.72
C LEU A 7 40.05 -7.29 19.70
N SER A 8 39.00 -7.98 20.12
CA SER A 8 38.10 -8.70 19.23
C SER A 8 37.43 -7.68 18.32
N ALA A 9 37.86 -7.64 17.05
CA ALA A 9 37.08 -7.00 16.00
C ALA A 9 35.81 -7.83 15.81
N GLY A 10 34.76 -7.47 16.55
CA GLY A 10 33.43 -8.03 16.40
C GLY A 10 32.97 -7.80 14.97
N LYS A 11 33.03 -8.86 14.16
CA LYS A 11 32.48 -8.88 12.81
C LYS A 11 30.96 -8.93 12.98
N VAL A 12 30.32 -7.78 13.08
CA VAL A 12 28.86 -7.68 13.01
C VAL A 12 28.47 -8.07 11.59
N SER A 13 27.97 -9.29 11.43
CA SER A 13 27.36 -9.73 10.18
C SER A 13 25.94 -9.15 10.12
N ALA A 14 25.76 -8.05 9.40
CA ALA A 14 24.43 -7.63 8.97
C ALA A 14 23.93 -8.59 7.89
N SER A 15 22.84 -9.30 8.17
CA SER A 15 22.10 -10.05 7.15
C SER A 15 21.25 -9.06 6.37
N VAL A 16 21.50 -8.95 5.06
CA VAL A 16 20.67 -8.13 4.18
C VAL A 16 19.50 -8.99 3.73
N ASP A 17 18.29 -8.69 4.18
CA ASP A 17 17.09 -9.16 3.48
C ASP A 17 16.80 -8.17 2.34
N LYS A 18 17.48 -8.34 1.21
CA LYS A 18 17.14 -7.62 -0.03
C LYS A 18 15.81 -8.23 -0.48
N GLY A 19 14.71 -7.64 -0.03
CA GLY A 19 13.40 -8.29 -0.05
C GLY A 19 13.11 -9.00 -1.38
N ARG A 20 12.78 -10.28 -1.25
CA ARG A 20 12.41 -11.15 -2.37
C ARG A 20 10.90 -11.14 -2.48
N HIS A 21 10.40 -10.84 -3.67
CA HIS A 21 8.97 -10.94 -3.97
C HIS A 21 8.72 -11.96 -5.08
N VAL A 22 7.62 -12.70 -4.97
CA VAL A 22 7.12 -13.61 -6.00
C VAL A 22 5.69 -13.19 -6.32
N GLY A 23 5.44 -12.85 -7.58
CA GLY A 23 4.20 -12.25 -8.05
C GLY A 23 4.44 -10.91 -8.75
N ALA A 24 3.52 -10.51 -9.60
CA ALA A 24 3.55 -9.22 -10.29
C ALA A 24 2.26 -8.45 -9.99
N GLY A 25 2.26 -7.12 -10.21
CA GLY A 25 1.07 -6.28 -10.08
C GLY A 25 0.82 -5.69 -8.69
N LYS A 26 1.65 -6.00 -7.68
CA LYS A 26 1.60 -5.38 -6.34
C LYS A 26 2.81 -4.48 -6.10
N VAL A 27 2.65 -3.50 -5.20
CA VAL A 27 3.77 -2.72 -4.67
C VAL A 27 4.62 -3.63 -3.79
N ILE A 28 5.93 -3.45 -3.86
CA ILE A 28 6.91 -4.12 -3.00
C ILE A 28 7.59 -2.99 -2.24
N ASP A 29 7.53 -3.06 -0.92
CA ASP A 29 8.28 -2.16 -0.04
C ASP A 29 9.37 -2.95 0.68
N ASN A 30 10.58 -2.41 0.65
CA ASN A 30 11.76 -3.02 1.24
C ASN A 30 12.45 -1.98 2.11
N LYS A 31 12.48 -2.23 3.42
CA LYS A 31 13.20 -1.38 4.37
C LYS A 31 14.69 -1.47 4.09
N VAL A 32 15.31 -0.36 3.69
CA VAL A 32 16.77 -0.27 3.49
C VAL A 32 17.39 0.38 4.72
N VAL A 33 18.12 -0.41 5.52
CA VAL A 33 18.96 0.09 6.62
C VAL A 33 20.37 -0.44 6.37
N ASP A 34 21.34 0.48 6.19
CA ASP A 34 22.78 0.29 5.93
C ASP A 34 23.20 -0.96 5.11
N THR A 35 23.69 -0.77 3.89
CA THR A 35 23.97 -1.88 2.96
C THR A 35 25.40 -1.89 2.43
N ARG A 36 26.18 -2.93 2.79
CA ARG A 36 27.28 -3.46 1.97
C ARG A 36 27.18 -4.98 1.84
N GLY A 37 27.09 -5.50 0.62
CA GLY A 37 27.08 -6.95 0.37
C GLY A 37 27.14 -7.33 -1.12
N GLN A 38 28.13 -8.18 -1.43
CA GLN A 38 28.56 -8.72 -2.73
C GLN A 38 27.62 -9.77 -3.36
N SER A 39 27.78 -9.98 -4.66
CA SER A 39 26.99 -10.89 -5.52
C SER A 39 27.75 -12.18 -5.84
N GLY A 40 27.07 -13.32 -5.77
CA GLY A 40 27.56 -14.63 -6.23
C GLY A 40 26.64 -15.22 -7.30
N ARG A 41 27.23 -15.80 -8.35
CA ARG A 41 26.55 -16.40 -9.51
C ARG A 41 26.71 -17.92 -9.45
N GLN A 42 25.65 -18.68 -9.67
CA GLN A 42 25.72 -20.13 -9.90
C GLN A 42 25.50 -20.44 -11.38
N GLN A 43 26.24 -21.42 -11.90
CA GLN A 43 26.01 -22.05 -13.19
C GLN A 43 25.83 -23.55 -12.96
N THR A 44 24.95 -24.16 -13.76
CA THR A 44 24.72 -25.60 -13.77
C THR A 44 24.83 -26.10 -15.21
N ALA A 45 25.60 -27.16 -15.43
CA ALA A 45 25.78 -27.81 -16.72
C ALA A 45 24.89 -29.04 -16.87
N ARG A 46 24.50 -29.37 -18.11
CA ARG A 46 23.98 -30.69 -18.51
C ARG A 46 24.49 -31.06 -19.90
N HIS A 47 24.66 -32.37 -20.10
CA HIS A 47 25.10 -33.05 -21.31
C HIS A 47 23.98 -34.02 -21.72
N GLU A 48 23.68 -34.18 -23.02
CA GLU A 48 23.43 -35.49 -23.67
C GLU A 48 23.06 -35.39 -25.16
N GLU A 49 23.11 -36.56 -25.81
CA GLU A 49 23.30 -36.89 -27.23
C GLU A 49 22.18 -36.56 -28.22
N THR A 50 22.57 -36.53 -29.50
CA THR A 50 21.81 -36.00 -30.65
C THR A 50 20.94 -37.06 -31.34
N THR A 51 19.66 -36.76 -31.48
CA THR A 51 18.78 -37.30 -32.55
C THR A 51 18.23 -36.13 -33.37
N ARG A 52 18.05 -36.34 -34.67
CA ARG A 52 17.72 -35.29 -35.65
C ARG A 52 16.27 -34.79 -35.45
N THR A 53 16.09 -33.72 -34.70
CA THR A 53 14.80 -33.07 -34.40
C THR A 53 14.55 -31.81 -35.25
N LYS A 54 13.28 -31.46 -35.49
CA LYS A 54 12.85 -30.23 -36.21
C LYS A 54 13.39 -28.93 -35.58
N TYR A 55 13.74 -28.99 -34.30
CA TYR A 55 14.32 -27.91 -33.53
C TYR A 55 15.68 -28.34 -32.97
N PRO A 56 16.62 -27.40 -32.79
CA PRO A 56 17.91 -27.69 -32.19
C PRO A 56 17.77 -28.25 -30.77
N LEU A 57 18.83 -28.94 -30.33
CA LEU A 57 18.99 -29.33 -28.94
C LEU A 57 18.84 -28.09 -28.04
N ASP A 58 18.11 -28.23 -26.93
CA ASP A 58 17.75 -27.17 -25.97
C ASP A 58 16.70 -26.13 -26.42
N TYR A 59 15.99 -26.34 -27.53
CA TYR A 59 14.86 -25.49 -27.90
C TYR A 59 13.74 -25.53 -26.84
N THR A 60 13.47 -24.38 -26.22
CA THR A 60 12.39 -24.20 -25.25
C THR A 60 11.38 -23.19 -25.76
N LYS A 61 10.08 -23.52 -25.64
CA LYS A 61 8.98 -22.59 -25.93
C LYS A 61 8.21 -22.30 -24.65
N TYR A 62 8.00 -21.02 -24.38
CA TYR A 62 7.07 -20.58 -23.35
C TYR A 62 5.66 -20.46 -23.95
N SER A 63 4.69 -21.16 -23.36
CA SER A 63 3.30 -21.15 -23.82
C SER A 63 2.43 -20.47 -22.76
N ILE A 64 1.66 -19.48 -23.20
CA ILE A 64 0.66 -18.79 -22.38
C ILE A 64 -0.73 -19.05 -22.95
N VAL A 65 -1.72 -19.16 -22.05
CA VAL A 65 -3.15 -19.26 -22.38
C VAL A 65 -3.85 -17.90 -22.50
N PRO A 66 -3.54 -16.87 -21.68
CA PRO A 66 -4.25 -15.60 -21.78
C PRO A 66 -3.95 -14.85 -23.09
N ASP A 67 -4.96 -14.11 -23.56
CA ASP A 67 -4.91 -13.26 -24.76
C ASP A 67 -4.35 -11.86 -24.44
N TYR A 68 -3.15 -11.84 -23.87
CA TYR A 68 -2.34 -10.62 -23.70
C TYR A 68 -0.86 -10.99 -23.69
N PHE A 69 0.00 -10.07 -24.11
CA PHE A 69 1.43 -10.31 -24.12
C PHE A 69 1.99 -10.34 -22.69
N ASN A 70 2.88 -11.30 -22.39
CA ASN A 70 3.48 -11.43 -21.06
C ASN A 70 4.65 -10.44 -20.88
N TYR A 71 4.35 -9.13 -20.85
CA TYR A 71 5.35 -8.11 -20.57
C TYR A 71 5.94 -8.33 -19.17
N ALA A 72 7.26 -8.16 -19.06
CA ALA A 72 8.00 -8.28 -17.81
C ALA A 72 9.00 -7.14 -17.68
N GLY A 73 9.22 -6.69 -16.45
CA GLY A 73 10.10 -5.57 -16.15
C GLY A 73 9.57 -4.71 -15.02
N ILE A 74 10.18 -3.54 -14.86
CA ILE A 74 9.76 -2.52 -13.88
C ILE A 74 8.88 -1.51 -14.62
N HIS A 75 7.57 -1.77 -14.67
CA HIS A 75 6.61 -0.92 -15.39
C HIS A 75 6.03 0.22 -14.54
N ARG A 76 6.24 0.19 -13.22
CA ARG A 76 5.74 1.19 -12.28
C ARG A 76 6.90 1.93 -11.63
N PRO A 77 6.68 3.18 -11.15
CA PRO A 77 7.74 3.98 -10.54
C PRO A 77 8.45 3.24 -9.40
N VAL A 78 9.78 3.39 -9.36
CA VAL A 78 10.60 3.00 -8.21
C VAL A 78 10.94 4.29 -7.48
N VAL A 79 10.53 4.36 -6.21
CA VAL A 79 10.74 5.54 -5.36
C VAL A 79 11.55 5.16 -4.14
N LEU A 80 12.42 6.08 -3.72
CA LEU A 80 13.02 6.06 -2.40
C LEU A 80 12.31 7.12 -1.58
N TYR A 81 11.87 6.75 -0.39
CA TYR A 81 11.19 7.66 0.53
C TYR A 81 11.68 7.42 1.96
N THR A 82 11.43 8.38 2.83
CA THR A 82 11.82 8.32 4.24
C THR A 82 10.59 8.42 5.11
N VAL A 83 10.62 7.71 6.22
CA VAL A 83 9.65 7.82 7.31
C VAL A 83 10.37 8.24 8.59
N PRO A 84 9.68 8.93 9.53
CA PRO A 84 10.23 9.19 10.87
C PRO A 84 10.47 7.89 11.65
N GLN A 85 11.08 7.97 12.84
CA GLN A 85 11.34 6.79 13.67
C GLN A 85 10.04 6.17 14.18
N THR A 86 9.03 6.97 14.53
CA THR A 86 7.67 6.48 14.82
C THR A 86 6.77 6.94 13.69
N PHE A 87 6.21 5.99 12.94
CA PHE A 87 5.51 6.31 11.69
C PHE A 87 4.23 5.49 11.53
N ILE A 88 3.27 6.05 10.81
CA ILE A 88 2.02 5.40 10.45
C ILE A 88 2.31 4.35 9.39
N ASP A 89 1.93 3.11 9.67
CA ASP A 89 2.23 1.93 8.84
C ASP A 89 1.03 1.56 7.96
N ASP A 90 -0.17 1.52 8.54
CA ASP A 90 -1.39 1.17 7.82
C ASP A 90 -2.59 1.97 8.34
N ILE A 91 -3.54 2.24 7.44
CA ILE A 91 -4.79 2.94 7.73
C ILE A 91 -5.91 2.21 7.02
N ILE A 92 -6.78 1.59 7.80
CA ILE A 92 -7.99 0.93 7.30
C ILE A 92 -9.17 1.87 7.53
N VAL A 93 -9.93 2.14 6.47
CA VAL A 93 -11.13 2.97 6.51
C VAL A 93 -12.33 2.21 5.97
N HIS A 94 -13.40 2.20 6.75
CA HIS A 94 -14.73 1.77 6.31
C HIS A 94 -15.71 2.93 6.42
N THR A 95 -16.52 3.14 5.39
CA THR A 95 -17.51 4.22 5.37
C THR A 95 -18.92 3.68 5.32
N ASP A 96 -19.83 4.31 6.06
CA ASP A 96 -21.26 4.00 6.05
C ASP A 96 -22.10 5.27 5.92
N ILE A 97 -23.40 5.11 5.66
CA ILE A 97 -24.37 6.18 5.47
C ILE A 97 -25.62 5.89 6.31
N ASN A 98 -25.84 6.75 7.30
CA ASN A 98 -27.07 6.80 8.08
C ASN A 98 -27.86 8.06 7.71
N ASP A 99 -28.89 7.90 6.88
CA ASP A 99 -29.63 8.99 6.24
C ASP A 99 -28.72 10.03 5.55
N THR A 100 -28.67 11.25 6.07
CA THR A 100 -27.79 12.34 5.57
C THR A 100 -26.43 12.35 6.26
N THR A 101 -26.25 11.53 7.30
CA THR A 101 -25.00 11.47 8.06
C THR A 101 -24.04 10.44 7.46
N GLY A 102 -22.84 10.90 7.14
CA GLY A 102 -21.72 10.02 6.79
C GLY A 102 -21.05 9.48 8.04
N VAL A 103 -20.65 8.21 8.01
CA VAL A 103 -19.92 7.54 9.10
C VAL A 103 -18.58 7.06 8.57
N VAL A 104 -17.50 7.32 9.30
CA VAL A 104 -16.15 6.86 8.97
C VAL A 104 -15.59 6.08 10.14
N HIS A 105 -15.42 4.77 9.97
CA HIS A 105 -14.68 3.94 10.90
C HIS A 105 -13.22 3.88 10.45
N TYR A 106 -12.30 4.06 11.38
CA TYR A 106 -10.87 4.00 11.09
C TYR A 106 -10.13 3.12 12.10
N THR A 107 -9.08 2.46 11.59
CA THR A 107 -8.05 1.77 12.36
C THR A 107 -6.70 2.21 11.82
N VAL A 108 -5.82 2.63 12.72
CA VAL A 108 -4.46 3.09 12.43
C VAL A 108 -3.47 2.14 13.09
N SER A 109 -2.53 1.64 12.30
CA SER A 109 -1.37 0.91 12.76
C SER A 109 -0.14 1.80 12.62
N TYR A 110 0.77 1.71 13.57
CA TYR A 110 2.04 2.44 13.54
C TYR A 110 3.19 1.51 13.89
N ASN A 111 4.38 1.84 13.41
CA ASN A 111 5.61 1.13 13.69
C ASN A 111 6.62 2.07 14.35
N VAL A 112 7.55 1.48 15.11
CA VAL A 112 8.57 2.20 15.86
C VAL A 112 9.95 1.66 15.46
N GLY A 113 10.83 2.57 15.04
CA GLY A 113 12.24 2.33 14.77
C GLY A 113 13.06 2.29 16.05
N GLU A 114 14.37 2.11 15.89
CA GLU A 114 15.29 1.90 17.02
C GLU A 114 15.26 3.03 18.05
N TYR A 115 15.05 4.27 17.60
CA TYR A 115 15.02 5.48 18.44
C TYR A 115 13.65 6.17 18.41
N GLY A 116 12.59 5.43 18.10
CA GLY A 116 11.24 5.98 18.02
C GLY A 116 10.54 6.03 19.38
N VAL A 117 9.53 6.91 19.47
CA VAL A 117 8.59 6.97 20.58
C VAL A 117 7.61 5.80 20.51
N VAL A 118 7.38 5.14 21.65
CA VAL A 118 6.39 4.08 21.84
C VAL A 118 5.12 4.70 22.41
N ASP A 119 3.96 4.19 21.99
CA ASP A 119 2.62 4.63 22.44
C ASP A 119 2.34 6.14 22.25
N PRO A 120 2.52 6.69 21.03
CA PRO A 120 2.20 8.07 20.75
C PRO A 120 0.68 8.33 20.82
N ALA A 121 0.31 9.57 21.15
CA ALA A 121 -1.06 10.03 20.99
C ALA A 121 -1.43 10.08 19.50
N CYS A 122 -2.61 9.58 19.13
CA CYS A 122 -3.11 9.63 17.75
C CYS A 122 -4.25 10.63 17.66
N HIS A 123 -4.12 11.62 16.78
CA HIS A 123 -5.14 12.61 16.47
C HIS A 123 -5.62 12.42 15.03
N VAL A 124 -6.93 12.39 14.85
CA VAL A 124 -7.57 12.18 13.55
C VAL A 124 -8.48 13.35 13.24
N GLU A 125 -8.24 13.99 12.10
CA GLU A 125 -9.05 15.08 11.57
C GLU A 125 -9.63 14.67 10.22
N LEU A 126 -10.92 14.89 10.02
CA LEU A 126 -11.54 14.74 8.71
C LEU A 126 -11.79 16.12 8.13
N LEU A 127 -11.14 16.40 7.01
CA LEU A 127 -11.20 17.68 6.31
C LEU A 127 -12.06 17.54 5.05
N ASP A 128 -12.88 18.54 4.76
CA ASP A 128 -13.64 18.61 3.51
C ASP A 128 -12.75 19.03 2.32
N HIS A 129 -13.36 19.18 1.13
CA HIS A 129 -12.62 19.55 -0.09
C HIS A 129 -11.96 20.95 -0.04
N GLN A 130 -12.36 21.82 0.90
CA GLN A 130 -11.78 23.14 1.13
C GLN A 130 -10.72 23.11 2.24
N GLY A 131 -10.48 21.95 2.85
CA GLY A 131 -9.56 21.81 3.97
C GLY A 131 -10.17 22.20 5.32
N VAL A 132 -11.49 22.39 5.40
CA VAL A 132 -12.19 22.71 6.65
C VAL A 132 -12.44 21.42 7.43
N MET A 133 -12.09 21.41 8.72
CA MET A 133 -12.35 20.27 9.59
C MET A 133 -13.85 20.11 9.86
N VAL A 134 -14.40 18.96 9.48
CA VAL A 134 -15.82 18.62 9.64
C VAL A 134 -16.09 17.60 10.73
N SER A 135 -15.06 16.83 11.14
CA SER A 135 -15.11 15.91 12.28
C SER A 135 -13.70 15.64 12.78
N ASN A 136 -13.57 15.22 14.04
CA ASN A 136 -12.30 14.78 14.61
C ASN A 136 -12.49 13.62 15.59
N GLY A 137 -11.38 12.97 15.92
CA GLY A 137 -11.30 11.89 16.89
C GLY A 137 -9.87 11.71 17.42
N THR A 138 -9.74 10.85 18.42
CA THR A 138 -8.46 10.52 19.05
C THR A 138 -8.32 9.01 19.18
N GLY A 139 -7.08 8.55 19.32
CA GLY A 139 -6.76 7.13 19.43
C GLY A 139 -6.62 6.43 18.08
N LEU A 140 -6.12 5.21 18.12
CA LEU A 140 -5.80 4.41 16.91
C LEU A 140 -7.02 3.79 16.26
N VAL A 141 -8.12 3.63 16.99
CA VAL A 141 -9.39 3.08 16.48
C VAL A 141 -10.51 4.03 16.87
N GLY A 142 -11.37 4.38 15.92
CA GLY A 142 -12.45 5.31 16.19
C GLY A 142 -13.51 5.38 15.10
N THR A 143 -14.51 6.21 15.36
CA THR A 143 -15.61 6.49 14.43
C THR A 143 -15.87 7.98 14.39
N LEU A 144 -15.94 8.54 13.18
CA LEU A 144 -16.26 9.93 12.92
C LEU A 144 -17.65 10.02 12.29
N TYR A 145 -18.40 11.05 12.65
CA TYR A 145 -19.75 11.31 12.14
C TYR A 145 -19.78 12.67 11.46
N ILE A 146 -20.37 12.72 10.27
CA ILE A 146 -20.43 13.93 9.43
C ILE A 146 -21.91 14.19 9.12
N PRO A 147 -22.59 15.08 9.87
CA PRO A 147 -23.95 15.49 9.55
C PRO A 147 -24.00 16.15 8.17
N GLU A 148 -25.08 15.93 7.41
CA GLU A 148 -25.28 16.49 6.07
C GLU A 148 -24.07 16.28 5.14
N ALA A 149 -23.56 15.04 5.12
CA ALA A 149 -22.35 14.70 4.41
C ALA A 149 -22.51 14.75 2.89
N ASN A 150 -21.43 15.12 2.21
CA ASN A 150 -21.32 15.03 0.76
C ASN A 150 -20.83 13.63 0.37
N PHE A 151 -21.72 12.76 -0.08
CA PHE A 151 -21.34 11.41 -0.49
C PHE A 151 -20.58 11.38 -1.81
N TRP A 152 -19.70 10.39 -1.96
CA TRP A 152 -19.02 10.12 -3.21
C TRP A 152 -19.98 9.46 -4.19
N TRP A 153 -20.00 9.98 -5.41
CA TRP A 153 -20.81 9.46 -6.52
C TRP A 153 -19.96 9.29 -7.78
N PRO A 154 -20.23 8.27 -8.62
CA PRO A 154 -19.64 8.15 -9.93
C PRO A 154 -19.91 9.38 -10.80
N ARG A 155 -19.09 9.57 -11.81
CA ARG A 155 -19.35 10.57 -12.85
C ARG A 155 -20.74 10.30 -13.46
N LEU A 156 -21.45 11.38 -13.82
CA LEU A 156 -22.78 11.38 -14.45
C LEU A 156 -23.96 10.97 -13.55
N THR A 157 -23.76 10.60 -12.28
CA THR A 157 -24.85 10.18 -11.39
C THR A 157 -25.22 11.20 -10.32
N HIS A 158 -24.46 12.29 -10.20
CA HIS A 158 -24.68 13.36 -9.22
C HIS A 158 -24.13 14.69 -9.73
N SER A 159 -24.65 15.82 -9.22
CA SER A 159 -24.17 17.17 -9.57
C SER A 159 -22.73 17.44 -9.11
N ARG A 160 -22.30 16.71 -8.06
CA ARG A 160 -20.94 16.74 -7.49
C ARG A 160 -20.37 15.32 -7.44
N PRO A 161 -19.91 14.77 -8.56
CA PRO A 161 -19.32 13.44 -8.58
C PRO A 161 -17.90 13.46 -8.00
N GLY A 162 -17.43 12.31 -7.54
CA GLY A 162 -16.04 12.16 -7.11
C GLY A 162 -15.68 12.93 -5.84
N TYR A 163 -16.65 13.28 -4.98
CA TYR A 163 -16.36 14.08 -3.79
C TYR A 163 -15.46 13.32 -2.81
N LEU A 164 -14.35 13.96 -2.41
CA LEU A 164 -13.35 13.40 -1.50
C LEU A 164 -13.18 14.29 -0.28
N TYR A 165 -13.11 13.65 0.88
CA TYR A 165 -12.59 14.22 2.11
C TYR A 165 -11.11 13.82 2.26
N THR A 166 -10.40 14.50 3.15
CA THR A 166 -9.05 14.12 3.57
C THR A 166 -9.06 13.70 5.03
N LEU A 167 -8.76 12.42 5.28
CA LEU A 167 -8.49 11.91 6.62
C LEU A 167 -7.02 12.20 6.96
N LYS A 168 -6.79 13.17 7.83
CA LYS A 168 -5.46 13.55 8.32
C LYS A 168 -5.24 12.87 9.66
N ILE A 169 -4.18 12.08 9.77
CA ILE A 169 -3.82 11.33 10.98
C ILE A 169 -2.46 11.85 11.43
N SER A 170 -2.34 12.22 12.70
CA SER A 170 -1.12 12.75 13.30
C SER A 170 -0.75 11.92 14.54
N LEU A 171 0.50 11.45 14.60
CA LEU A 171 1.07 10.87 15.81
C LEU A 171 1.83 11.95 16.57
N ILE A 172 1.56 12.10 17.85
CA ILE A 172 2.06 13.20 18.70
C ILE A 172 2.62 12.63 20.00
N ASP A 173 3.74 13.18 20.47
CA ASP A 173 4.26 12.95 21.82
C ASP A 173 4.66 14.28 22.45
N ASN A 174 4.18 14.57 23.67
CA ASN A 174 4.50 15.82 24.39
C ASN A 174 4.36 17.10 23.54
N ASP A 175 3.27 17.21 22.76
CA ASP A 175 2.98 18.29 21.80
C ASP A 175 3.92 18.37 20.57
N GLU A 176 4.88 17.44 20.43
CA GLU A 176 5.71 17.29 19.23
C GLU A 176 5.04 16.37 18.21
N LEU A 177 4.96 16.84 16.95
CA LEU A 177 4.46 16.03 15.84
C LEU A 177 5.53 15.01 15.41
N LEU A 178 5.24 13.73 15.58
CA LEU A 178 6.13 12.63 15.19
C LEU A 178 5.94 12.23 13.73
N ASP A 179 4.68 12.09 13.29
CA ASP A 179 4.34 11.73 11.92
C ASP A 179 2.95 12.25 11.53
N VAL A 180 2.73 12.44 10.23
CA VAL A 180 1.43 12.82 9.67
C VAL A 180 1.18 12.16 8.32
N TYR A 181 0.05 11.47 8.19
CA TYR A 181 -0.41 10.92 6.92
C TYR A 181 -1.77 11.52 6.52
N ARG A 182 -1.98 11.69 5.21
CA ARG A 182 -3.21 12.25 4.64
C ARG A 182 -3.78 11.28 3.62
N LEU A 183 -4.94 10.72 3.91
CA LEU A 183 -5.63 9.77 3.06
C LEU A 183 -6.90 10.39 2.46
N CYS A 184 -7.01 10.43 1.14
CA CYS A 184 -8.23 10.84 0.47
C CYS A 184 -9.29 9.74 0.58
N ILE A 185 -10.47 10.05 1.10
CA ILE A 185 -11.58 9.10 1.26
C ILE A 185 -12.87 9.64 0.63
N GLY A 186 -13.61 8.76 -0.03
CA GLY A 186 -14.94 9.06 -0.55
C GLY A 186 -15.99 8.30 0.25
N LEU A 187 -16.93 9.01 0.88
CA LEU A 187 -17.99 8.39 1.68
C LEU A 187 -19.01 7.72 0.77
N ARG A 188 -19.04 6.39 0.78
CA ARG A 188 -19.99 5.61 -0.02
C ARG A 188 -20.27 4.25 0.59
N THR A 189 -21.43 3.69 0.29
CA THR A 189 -21.73 2.29 0.61
C THR A 189 -21.89 1.49 -0.67
N LEU A 190 -21.43 0.24 -0.65
CA LEU A 190 -21.70 -0.73 -1.71
C LEU A 190 -22.44 -1.90 -1.09
N GLN A 191 -23.61 -2.21 -1.63
CA GLN A 191 -24.45 -3.31 -1.17
C GLN A 191 -24.94 -4.08 -2.40
N TRP A 192 -25.21 -5.37 -2.28
CA TRP A 192 -25.80 -6.13 -3.37
C TRP A 192 -26.77 -7.18 -2.84
N ASN A 193 -27.69 -7.58 -3.70
CA ASN A 193 -28.51 -8.77 -3.52
C ASN A 193 -28.31 -9.70 -4.72
N SER A 194 -29.20 -10.67 -4.93
CA SER A 194 -29.09 -11.66 -6.01
C SER A 194 -29.14 -11.05 -7.42
N THR A 195 -29.70 -9.85 -7.60
CA THR A 195 -29.93 -9.25 -8.93
C THR A 195 -29.44 -7.82 -9.07
N THR A 196 -29.15 -7.14 -7.96
CA THR A 196 -28.95 -5.69 -7.94
C THR A 196 -27.69 -5.33 -7.17
N LEU A 197 -26.86 -4.48 -7.78
CA LEU A 197 -25.79 -3.76 -7.12
C LEU A 197 -26.29 -2.37 -6.74
N LEU A 198 -26.12 -1.98 -5.49
CA LEU A 198 -26.51 -0.70 -4.94
C LEU A 198 -25.28 0.10 -4.52
N LEU A 199 -25.22 1.34 -4.95
CA LEU A 199 -24.30 2.35 -4.43
C LEU A 199 -25.10 3.37 -3.64
N ASN A 200 -24.72 3.63 -2.39
CA ASN A 200 -25.41 4.60 -1.52
C ASN A 200 -26.93 4.33 -1.48
N LYS A 201 -27.29 3.05 -1.33
CA LYS A 201 -28.68 2.55 -1.33
C LYS A 201 -29.46 2.75 -2.65
N ARG A 202 -28.80 3.15 -3.75
CA ARG A 202 -29.41 3.31 -5.08
C ARG A 202 -28.88 2.26 -6.07
N PRO A 203 -29.75 1.59 -6.85
CA PRO A 203 -29.31 0.68 -7.91
C PRO A 203 -28.37 1.37 -8.90
N ILE A 204 -27.30 0.67 -9.30
CA ILE A 204 -26.38 1.15 -10.34
C ILE A 204 -26.24 0.14 -11.47
N TYR A 205 -25.94 0.67 -12.66
CA TYR A 205 -25.60 -0.10 -13.84
C TYR A 205 -24.16 0.21 -14.24
N LEU A 206 -23.33 -0.83 -14.38
CA LEU A 206 -21.94 -0.68 -14.77
C LEU A 206 -21.84 -0.63 -16.30
N ALA A 207 -21.61 0.56 -16.84
CA ALA A 207 -21.36 0.77 -18.26
C ALA A 207 -19.91 1.23 -18.45
N GLY A 208 -19.09 0.40 -19.09
CA GLY A 208 -17.68 0.67 -19.29
C GLY A 208 -16.99 -0.40 -20.13
N PHE A 209 -15.68 -0.47 -20.04
CA PHE A 209 -14.85 -1.38 -20.82
C PHE A 209 -13.88 -2.12 -19.89
N GLY A 210 -13.54 -3.36 -20.24
CA GLY A 210 -12.33 -3.98 -19.72
C GLY A 210 -11.12 -3.19 -20.23
N LYS A 211 -10.15 -2.92 -19.36
CA LYS A 211 -8.91 -2.21 -19.70
C LYS A 211 -7.71 -3.08 -19.38
N HIS A 212 -6.65 -2.91 -20.17
CA HIS A 212 -5.34 -3.50 -19.92
C HIS A 212 -4.30 -2.39 -19.69
N GLU A 213 -3.34 -2.66 -18.82
CA GLU A 213 -2.07 -1.93 -18.79
C GLU A 213 -1.17 -2.55 -19.87
N ASP A 214 -1.18 -1.95 -21.06
CA ASP A 214 -0.42 -2.42 -22.24
C ASP A 214 0.83 -1.55 -22.46
N ALA A 215 1.78 -2.03 -23.27
CA ALA A 215 2.93 -1.23 -23.68
C ALA A 215 2.53 -0.20 -24.74
N ASN A 216 2.99 1.04 -24.59
CA ASN A 216 2.87 2.08 -25.63
C ASN A 216 3.84 1.85 -26.79
#